data_AF-A0A943K9M3-F1
#
_entry.id   AF-A0A943K9M3-F1
#
_cell.length_a   1.000
_cell.length_b   1.000
_cell.length_c   1.000
_cell.angle_alpha   90.00
_cell.angle_beta   90.00
_cell.angle_gamma   90.00
#
_symmetry.space_group_name_H-M   'P 1'
#
loop_
_entity.id
_entity.type
_entity.pdbx_description
1 polymer ?
#
loop_
_entity_poly.entity_id
_entity_poly.type
_entity_poly.pdbx_seq_one_letter_code
_entity_poly.pdbx_strand_id
1 'polypeptide(L)'
;MYFRNEHHRQAFRDGMKKTNRKDRETVSAVYLLSAEPCLWRRAKQASIYGKILLNNVRLSGITEDGYILLGAAKDIKYGTKYLTLGDLSDRSLITPKIYKLISQAMQIKRCGLAALQEANRGRV
;
A
#
# COMPACT_ATOMS: atom_id res chain seq x y z
N MET A 1 2.73 -9.95 8.64
CA MET A 1 1.99 -8.93 7.86
C MET A 1 0.54 -9.33 7.67
N TYR A 2 -0.37 -8.38 7.85
CA TYR A 2 -1.77 -8.51 7.46
C TYR A 2 -1.95 -8.41 5.93
N PHE A 3 -2.87 -9.18 5.37
CA PHE A 3 -3.37 -9.04 3.99
C PHE A 3 -4.89 -9.17 4.04
N ARG A 4 -5.62 -8.39 3.23
CA ARG A 4 -7.09 -8.42 3.21
C ARG A 4 -7.67 -9.73 2.67
N ASN A 5 -6.94 -10.39 1.76
CA ASN A 5 -7.27 -11.67 1.14
C ASN A 5 -6.03 -12.24 0.43
N GLU A 6 -6.13 -13.44 -0.14
CA GLU A 6 -5.01 -14.10 -0.82
C GLU A 6 -4.61 -13.42 -2.13
N HIS A 7 -5.57 -12.82 -2.85
CA HIS A 7 -5.26 -12.03 -4.05
C HIS A 7 -4.31 -10.86 -3.74
N HIS A 8 -4.55 -10.16 -2.64
CA HIS A 8 -3.65 -9.10 -2.17
C HIS A 8 -2.26 -9.67 -1.85
N ARG A 9 -2.17 -10.81 -1.14
CA ARG A 9 -0.88 -11.45 -0.86
C ARG A 9 -0.11 -11.79 -2.12
N GLN A 10 -0.77 -12.41 -3.10
CA GLN A 10 -0.17 -12.81 -4.36
C GLN A 10 0.29 -11.60 -5.18
N ALA A 11 -0.57 -10.59 -5.33
CA ALA A 11 -0.24 -9.35 -6.03
C ALA A 11 0.95 -8.62 -5.39
N PHE A 12 1.02 -8.57 -4.05
CA PHE A 12 2.16 -8.02 -3.33
C PHE A 12 3.44 -8.81 -3.61
N ARG A 13 3.40 -10.14 -3.52
CA ARG A 13 4.55 -11.01 -3.81
C ARG A 13 5.08 -10.79 -5.22
N ASP A 14 4.19 -10.65 -6.19
CA ASP A 14 4.58 -10.39 -7.59
C ASP A 14 5.20 -9.01 -7.77
N GLY A 15 4.65 -7.96 -7.14
CA GLY A 15 5.26 -6.63 -7.14
C GLY A 15 6.65 -6.61 -6.48
N MET A 16 6.83 -7.40 -5.43
CA MET A 16 8.09 -7.50 -4.70
C MET A 16 9.23 -8.14 -5.51
N LYS A 17 8.94 -8.92 -6.57
CA LYS A 17 9.98 -9.50 -7.45
C LYS A 17 10.83 -8.44 -8.15
N LYS A 18 10.26 -7.25 -8.40
CA LYS A 18 10.91 -6.13 -9.10
C LYS A 18 11.24 -4.96 -8.18
N THR A 19 11.01 -5.12 -6.86
CA THR A 19 11.13 -4.04 -5.88
C THR A 19 12.38 -4.24 -5.02
N ASN A 20 13.17 -3.17 -4.85
CA ASN A 20 14.25 -3.15 -3.87
C ASN A 20 13.67 -3.25 -2.46
N ARG A 21 13.94 -4.34 -1.75
CA ARG A 21 13.40 -4.59 -0.39
C ARG A 21 13.90 -3.60 0.67
N LYS A 22 14.99 -2.89 0.38
CA LYS A 22 15.54 -1.84 1.27
C LYS A 22 14.82 -0.49 1.08
N ASP A 23 14.16 -0.27 -0.05
CA ASP A 23 13.36 0.93 -0.33
C ASP A 23 11.99 0.77 0.34
N ARG A 24 11.91 1.22 1.60
CA ARG A 24 10.75 0.98 2.48
C ARG A 24 9.52 1.71 1.96
N GLU A 25 9.70 2.90 1.39
CA GLU A 25 8.65 3.70 0.76
C GLU A 25 8.04 2.95 -0.42
N THR A 26 8.86 2.42 -1.32
CA THR A 26 8.37 1.66 -2.47
C THR A 26 7.72 0.35 -2.04
N VAL A 27 8.27 -0.35 -1.04
CA VAL A 27 7.64 -1.57 -0.52
C VAL A 27 6.26 -1.27 0.09
N SER A 28 6.14 -0.22 0.90
CA SER A 28 4.86 0.21 1.47
C SER A 28 3.85 0.62 0.39
N ALA A 29 4.30 1.34 -0.64
CA ALA A 29 3.45 1.69 -1.77
C ALA A 29 2.97 0.45 -2.53
N VAL A 30 3.86 -0.50 -2.84
CA VAL A 30 3.49 -1.77 -3.51
C VAL A 30 2.48 -2.55 -2.67
N TYR A 31 2.65 -2.61 -1.36
CA TYR A 31 1.66 -3.22 -0.45
C TYR A 31 0.28 -2.58 -0.59
N LEU A 32 0.16 -1.25 -0.45
CA LEU A 32 -1.13 -0.56 -0.56
C LEU A 32 -1.77 -0.71 -1.94
N LEU A 33 -1.00 -0.53 -3.01
CA LEU A 33 -1.50 -0.64 -4.38
C LEU A 33 -1.99 -2.04 -4.71
N SER A 34 -1.33 -3.07 -4.17
CA SER A 34 -1.69 -4.47 -4.40
C SER A 34 -2.96 -4.92 -3.64
N ALA A 35 -3.47 -4.09 -2.73
CA ALA A 35 -4.65 -4.41 -1.93
C ALA A 35 -5.99 -4.19 -2.67
N GLU A 36 -5.97 -3.58 -3.86
CA GLU A 36 -7.16 -3.41 -4.70
C GLU A 36 -6.81 -3.79 -6.15
N PRO A 37 -7.51 -4.78 -6.76
CA PRO A 37 -7.15 -5.31 -8.09
C PRO A 37 -7.10 -4.27 -9.21
N CYS A 38 -8.06 -3.35 -9.27
CA CYS A 38 -8.11 -2.32 -10.31
C CYS A 38 -6.95 -1.33 -10.14
N LEU A 39 -6.69 -0.86 -8.92
CA LEU A 39 -5.56 -0.03 -8.54
C LEU A 39 -4.24 -0.70 -8.88
N TRP A 40 -4.07 -1.98 -8.56
CA TRP A 40 -2.84 -2.72 -8.88
C TRP A 40 -2.61 -2.79 -10.39
N ARG A 41 -3.66 -3.05 -11.16
CA ARG A 41 -3.58 -3.01 -12.63
C ARG A 41 -3.14 -1.63 -13.13
N ARG A 42 -3.70 -0.54 -12.60
CA ARG A 42 -3.31 0.83 -12.99
C ARG A 42 -1.90 1.20 -12.55
N ALA A 43 -1.47 0.77 -11.38
CA ALA A 43 -0.11 0.95 -10.90
C ALA A 43 0.92 0.29 -11.82
N LYS A 44 0.64 -0.94 -12.29
CA LYS A 44 1.50 -1.62 -13.26
C LYS A 44 1.58 -0.88 -14.59
N GLN A 45 0.46 -0.34 -15.07
CA GLN A 45 0.42 0.46 -16.31
C GLN A 45 1.19 1.79 -16.18
N ALA A 46 1.23 2.36 -14.98
CA ALA A 46 2.00 3.58 -14.67
C ALA A 46 3.48 3.31 -14.32
N SER A 47 3.97 2.07 -14.50
CA SER A 47 5.34 1.70 -14.18
C SER A 47 6.27 1.96 -15.36
N ILE A 48 7.36 2.70 -15.12
CA ILE A 48 8.40 2.99 -16.11
C ILE A 48 9.74 2.52 -15.55
N TYR A 49 10.50 1.72 -16.31
CA TYR A 49 11.76 1.11 -15.88
C TYR A 49 11.68 0.40 -14.51
N GLY A 50 10.56 -0.27 -14.23
CA GLY A 50 10.33 -0.99 -12.98
C GLY A 50 9.93 -0.12 -11.78
N LYS A 51 9.80 1.20 -11.96
CA LYS A 51 9.36 2.14 -10.92
C LYS A 51 7.91 2.57 -11.17
N ILE A 52 7.05 2.36 -10.18
CA ILE A 52 5.66 2.84 -10.22
C ILE A 52 5.65 4.35 -9.98
N LEU A 53 5.16 5.10 -10.97
CA LEU A 53 4.94 6.55 -10.87
C LEU A 53 3.54 6.80 -10.33
N LEU A 54 3.41 7.02 -9.01
CA LEU A 54 2.10 7.12 -8.35
C LEU A 54 1.25 8.30 -8.87
N ASN A 55 1.91 9.36 -9.35
CA ASN A 55 1.23 10.52 -9.93
C ASN A 55 0.61 10.22 -11.31
N ASN A 56 1.07 9.17 -11.98
CA ASN A 56 0.58 8.77 -13.31
C ASN A 56 -0.47 7.66 -13.22
N VAL A 57 -0.84 7.22 -12.00
CA VAL A 57 -1.88 6.20 -11.80
C VAL A 57 -3.24 6.80 -12.16
N ARG A 58 -3.85 6.27 -13.22
CA ARG A 58 -5.16 6.70 -13.70
C ARG A 58 -6.26 6.34 -12.69
N LEU A 59 -7.03 7.34 -12.27
CA LEU A 59 -8.13 7.18 -11.30
C LEU A 59 -9.40 6.55 -11.89
N SER A 60 -9.57 6.53 -13.22
CA SER A 60 -10.80 6.02 -13.81
C SER A 60 -11.04 4.55 -13.46
N GLY A 61 -12.17 4.21 -12.84
CA GLY A 61 -12.50 2.82 -12.50
C GLY A 61 -11.67 2.20 -11.38
N ILE A 62 -11.03 3.00 -10.53
CA ILE A 62 -10.64 2.55 -9.18
C ILE A 62 -11.83 2.76 -8.24
N THR A 63 -11.94 1.96 -7.19
CA THR A 63 -12.95 2.13 -6.15
C THR A 63 -12.59 3.28 -5.21
N GLU A 64 -13.53 3.71 -4.37
CA GLU A 64 -13.26 4.68 -3.29
C GLU A 64 -12.14 4.19 -2.36
N ASP A 65 -12.19 2.92 -1.93
CA ASP A 65 -11.09 2.25 -1.23
C ASP A 65 -9.76 2.38 -1.98
N GLY A 66 -9.78 2.17 -3.30
CA GLY A 66 -8.59 2.29 -4.15
C GLY A 66 -8.04 3.72 -4.20
N TYR A 67 -8.91 4.72 -4.19
CA TYR A 67 -8.50 6.12 -4.12
C TYR A 67 -7.82 6.44 -2.78
N ILE A 68 -8.40 6.01 -1.66
CA ILE A 68 -7.84 6.17 -0.31
C ILE A 68 -6.46 5.49 -0.23
N LEU A 69 -6.35 4.26 -0.72
CA LEU A 69 -5.08 3.50 -0.72
C LEU A 69 -4.00 4.16 -1.60
N LEU A 70 -4.38 4.76 -2.74
CA LEU A 70 -3.46 5.53 -3.57
C LEU A 70 -3.00 6.81 -2.86
N GLY A 71 -3.92 7.53 -2.21
CA GLY A 71 -3.60 8.70 -1.39
C GLY A 71 -2.59 8.36 -0.29
N ALA A 72 -2.88 7.32 0.49
CA ALA A 72 -1.98 6.81 1.53
C ALA A 72 -0.59 6.42 0.97
N ALA A 73 -0.54 5.80 -0.23
CA ALA A 73 0.72 5.45 -0.88
C ALA A 73 1.53 6.69 -1.28
N LYS A 74 0.87 7.74 -1.77
CA LYS A 74 1.51 9.02 -2.10
C LYS A 74 2.01 9.73 -0.85
N ASP A 75 1.24 9.74 0.23
CA ASP A 75 1.65 10.36 1.51
C ASP A 75 2.86 9.63 2.09
N ILE A 76 2.87 8.30 2.05
CA ILE A 76 4.02 7.50 2.47
C ILE A 76 5.25 7.76 1.60
N LYS A 77 5.10 7.82 0.27
CA LYS A 77 6.26 7.88 -0.65
C LYS A 77 6.80 9.29 -0.85
N TYR A 78 5.93 10.29 -0.88
CA TYR A 78 6.27 11.66 -1.27
C TYR A 78 6.04 12.69 -0.15
N GLY A 79 5.49 12.28 1.01
CA GLY A 79 5.20 13.21 2.10
C GLY A 79 4.09 14.21 1.78
N THR A 80 3.18 13.85 0.87
CA THR A 80 1.99 14.64 0.54
C THR A 80 0.97 14.63 1.68
N LYS A 81 -0.14 15.37 1.51
CA LYS A 81 -1.24 15.47 2.47
C LYS A 81 -2.57 15.06 1.83
N TYR A 82 -2.62 13.89 1.19
CA TYR A 82 -3.86 13.35 0.65
C TYR A 82 -4.81 12.87 1.76
N LEU A 83 -4.27 12.33 2.85
CA LEU A 83 -5.01 11.92 4.03
C LEU A 83 -4.55 12.72 5.25
N THR A 84 -5.52 13.25 5.97
CA THR A 84 -5.33 13.90 7.26
C THR A 84 -5.55 12.92 8.42
N LEU A 85 -5.14 13.31 9.63
CA LEU A 85 -5.48 12.53 10.83
C LEU A 85 -6.99 12.47 11.08
N GLY A 86 -7.74 13.50 10.66
CA GLY A 86 -9.19 13.52 10.70
C GLY A 86 -9.79 12.42 9.83
N ASP A 87 -9.32 12.31 8.58
CA ASP A 87 -9.77 11.27 7.64
C ASP A 87 -9.49 9.86 8.19
N LEU A 88 -8.32 9.64 8.79
CA LEU A 88 -7.95 8.36 9.42
C LEU A 88 -8.82 8.01 10.64
N SER A 89 -9.42 9.01 11.29
CA SER A 89 -10.27 8.85 12.47
C SER A 89 -11.75 8.72 12.11
N ASP A 90 -12.14 9.18 10.94
CA ASP A 90 -13.50 9.09 10.42
C ASP A 90 -13.81 7.69 9.88
N ARG A 91 -14.61 6.93 10.64
CA ARG A 91 -15.01 5.56 10.27
C ARG A 91 -16.03 5.50 9.14
N SER A 92 -16.66 6.62 8.80
CA SER A 92 -17.57 6.72 7.65
C SER A 92 -16.80 6.84 6.34
N LEU A 93 -15.62 7.49 6.38
CA LEU A 93 -14.71 7.62 5.25
C LEU A 93 -13.74 6.45 5.15
N ILE A 94 -13.08 6.09 6.26
CA ILE A 94 -12.06 5.04 6.31
C ILE A 94 -12.56 3.89 7.17
N THR A 95 -12.99 2.84 6.49
CA THR A 95 -13.43 1.62 7.18
C THR A 95 -12.29 1.00 8.00
N PRO A 96 -12.58 0.27 9.10
CA PRO A 96 -11.56 -0.40 9.89
C PRO A 96 -10.65 -1.34 9.09
N LYS A 97 -11.18 -1.92 8.00
CA LYS A 97 -10.42 -2.79 7.09
C LYS A 97 -9.36 -2.00 6.32
N ILE A 98 -9.71 -0.81 5.80
CA ILE A 98 -8.77 0.07 5.09
C ILE A 98 -7.76 0.68 6.06
N TYR A 99 -8.20 1.13 7.23
CA TYR A 99 -7.29 1.62 8.27
C TYR A 99 -6.22 0.57 8.63
N LYS A 100 -6.59 -0.71 8.75
CA LYS A 100 -5.64 -1.79 9.04
C LYS A 100 -4.59 -1.97 7.93
N LEU A 101 -4.96 -1.76 6.66
CA LEU A 101 -4.01 -1.77 5.54
C LEU A 101 -3.05 -0.58 5.62
N ILE A 102 -3.56 0.63 5.86
CA ILE A 102 -2.75 1.84 6.00
C ILE A 102 -1.77 1.69 7.18
N SER A 103 -2.26 1.22 8.33
CA SER A 103 -1.43 0.93 9.51
C SER A 103 -0.34 -0.11 9.22
N GLN A 104 -0.67 -1.19 8.50
CA GLN A 104 0.33 -2.18 8.10
C GLN A 104 1.40 -1.57 7.18
N ALA A 105 1.02 -0.70 6.24
CA ALA A 105 1.95 0.00 5.36
C ALA A 105 2.86 0.98 6.10
N MET A 106 2.34 1.69 7.10
CA MET A 106 3.14 2.56 7.98
C MET A 106 4.17 1.77 8.77
N GLN A 107 3.80 0.59 9.30
CA GLN A 107 4.73 -0.29 9.99
C GLN A 107 5.84 -0.79 9.05
N ILE A 108 5.52 -1.12 7.80
CA ILE A 108 6.53 -1.51 6.79
C ILE A 108 7.50 -0.35 6.55
N LYS A 109 6.99 0.89 6.41
CA LYS A 109 7.83 2.08 6.21
C LYS A 109 8.79 2.28 7.39
N ARG A 110 8.27 2.16 8.62
CA ARG A 110 9.01 2.41 9.86
C ARG A 110 10.06 1.33 10.15
N CYS A 111 9.66 0.06 10.09
CA CYS A 111 10.48 -1.05 10.59
C CYS A 111 11.14 -1.88 9.49
N GLY A 112 10.67 -1.76 8.24
CA GLY A 112 11.05 -2.65 7.14
C GLY A 112 10.40 -4.04 7.23
N LEU A 113 10.55 -4.83 6.17
CA LEU A 113 9.92 -6.16 6.08
C LEU A 113 10.52 -7.19 7.03
N ALA A 114 11.83 -7.18 7.24
CA ALA A 114 12.51 -8.20 8.05
C ALA A 114 12.04 -8.16 9.50
N ALA A 115 12.02 -6.97 10.12
CA ALA A 115 11.55 -6.80 11.49
C ALA A 115 10.08 -7.21 11.67
N LEU A 116 9.24 -6.96 10.65
CA LEU A 116 7.83 -7.37 10.68
C LEU A 116 7.59 -8.86 10.51
N GLN A 117 8.51 -9.57 9.85
CA GLN A 117 8.44 -11.02 9.72
C GLN A 117 8.84 -11.69 11.04
N GLU A 118 9.88 -11.20 11.71
CA GLU A 118 10.31 -11.69 13.02
C GLU A 118 9.28 -11.42 14.12
N ALA A 119 8.72 -10.21 14.19
CA ALA A 119 7.68 -9.87 15.17
C ALA A 119 6.37 -10.66 14.99
N ASN A 120 6.17 -11.28 13.83
CA ASN A 120 5.04 -12.16 13.57
C ASN A 120 5.35 -13.63 13.88
N ARG A 121 6.63 -14.04 13.91
CA ARG A 121 7.03 -15.40 14.31
C ARG A 121 6.90 -15.62 15.81
N GLY A 122 7.16 -14.59 16.64
CA GLY A 122 6.99 -14.66 18.09
C GLY A 122 5.55 -14.50 18.60
N ARG A 123 4.54 -14.49 17.71
CA ARG A 123 3.10 -14.41 18.04
C ARG A 123 2.32 -15.67 17.62
N VAL A 124 3.04 -16.74 17.30
CA VAL A 124 2.47 -18.06 16.93
C VAL A 124 2.70 -19.00 18.09
#